data_AF-A0A6B3GTT5-F1
#
_entry.id   AF-A0A6B3GTT5-F1
#
_cell.length_a   1.000
_cell.length_b   1.000
_cell.length_c   1.000
_cell.angle_alpha   90.00
_cell.angle_beta   90.00
_cell.angle_gamma   90.00
#
_symmetry.space_group_name_H-M   'P 1'
#
loop_
_entity.id
_entity.type
_entity.pdbx_description
1 polymer ?
#
loop_
_entity_poly.entity_id
_entity_poly.type
_entity_poly.pdbx_seq_one_letter_code
_entity_poly.pdbx_strand_id
1 'polypeptide(L)'
;MKQRATLGFLLLRANEVVATSHLLNVLWGVDGTPTTARKILQNAVHGLRGVLSATGTAHGPAPGPTPELLTQPPGYMMRVDPE
;
A
#
# COMPACT_ATOMS: atom_id res chain seq x y z
N MET A 1 1.70 -13.26 -1.77
CA MET A 1 3.00 -12.70 -1.33
C MET A 1 3.21 -11.24 -1.75
N LYS A 2 2.92 -10.84 -2.99
CA LYS A 2 3.14 -9.46 -3.49
C LYS A 2 2.56 -8.35 -2.60
N GLN A 3 1.37 -8.54 -2.01
CA GLN A 3 0.73 -7.57 -1.10
C GLN A 3 1.63 -7.15 0.09
N ARG A 4 2.33 -8.12 0.71
CA ARG A 4 3.22 -7.86 1.84
C ARG A 4 4.49 -7.12 1.41
N ALA A 5 5.02 -7.43 0.23
CA ALA A 5 6.15 -6.71 -0.34
C ALA A 5 5.78 -5.26 -0.69
N THR A 6 4.61 -5.05 -1.30
CA THR A 6 4.06 -3.71 -1.56
C THR A 6 3.88 -2.93 -0.26
N LEU A 7 3.32 -3.56 0.77
CA LEU A 7 3.14 -2.96 2.09
C LEU A 7 4.47 -2.59 2.73
N GLY A 8 5.45 -3.50 2.76
CA GLY A 8 6.78 -3.23 3.32
C GLY A 8 7.49 -2.09 2.60
N PHE A 9 7.38 -2.04 1.27
CA PHE A 9 7.93 -0.94 0.47
C PHE A 9 7.24 0.40 0.77
N LEU A 10 5.92 0.40 0.87
CA LEU A 10 5.13 1.60 1.18
C LEU A 10 5.32 2.08 2.63
N LEU A 11 5.52 1.16 3.58
CA LEU A 11 5.86 1.49 4.97
C LEU A 11 7.27 2.09 5.09
N LEU A 12 8.23 1.60 4.30
CA LEU A 12 9.57 2.20 4.22
C LEU A 12 9.53 3.62 3.63
N ARG A 13 8.53 3.90 2.79
CA ARG A 13 8.27 5.20 2.15
C ARG A 13 6.96 5.81 2.68
N ALA A 14 6.72 5.65 3.98
CA ALA A 14 5.51 6.15 4.61
C ALA A 14 5.40 7.68 4.41
N ASN A 15 4.18 8.14 4.14
CA ASN A 15 3.81 9.52 3.80
C ASN A 15 4.35 10.03 2.45
N GLU A 16 4.86 9.15 1.59
CA GLU A 16 5.25 9.52 0.23
C GLU A 16 4.33 8.93 -0.84
N VAL A 17 4.09 9.71 -1.89
CA VAL A 17 3.33 9.28 -3.06
C VAL A 17 4.25 8.47 -3.97
N VAL A 18 3.98 7.17 -4.10
CA VAL A 18 4.69 6.29 -5.02
C VAL A 18 3.85 6.09 -6.28
N ALA A 19 4.42 6.45 -7.44
CA ALA A 19 3.77 6.28 -8.73
C ALA A 19 3.42 4.81 -9.01
N THR A 20 2.28 4.57 -9.65
CA THR A 20 1.84 3.21 -10.02
C THR A 20 2.91 2.49 -10.84
N SER A 21 3.50 3.17 -11.82
CA SER A 21 4.57 2.61 -12.67
C SER A 21 5.81 2.20 -11.88
N HIS A 22 6.14 2.96 -10.82
CA HIS A 22 7.28 2.63 -9.96
C HIS A 22 6.98 1.41 -9.08
N LEU A 23 5.77 1.32 -8.52
CA LEU A 23 5.33 0.12 -7.79
C LEU A 23 5.35 -1.12 -8.69
N LEU A 24 4.87 -0.98 -9.92
CA LEU A 24 4.92 -2.06 -10.91
C LEU A 24 6.36 -2.51 -11.17
N ASN A 25 7.27 -1.57 -11.39
CA ASN A 25 8.69 -1.86 -11.61
C ASN A 25 9.35 -2.55 -10.40
N VAL A 26 9.08 -2.09 -9.18
CA VAL A 26 9.64 -2.70 -7.96
C VAL A 26 9.07 -4.11 -7.72
N LEU A 27 7.80 -4.35 -8.02
CA LEU A 27 7.12 -5.62 -7.75
C LEU A 27 7.34 -6.69 -8.83
N TRP A 28 7.51 -6.28 -10.09
CA TRP A 28 7.62 -7.19 -11.24
C TRP A 28 8.92 -7.06 -12.04
N GLY A 29 9.75 -6.05 -11.78
CA GLY A 29 10.93 -5.74 -12.58
C GLY A 29 10.59 -5.05 -13.91
N VAL A 30 11.60 -4.43 -14.52
CA VAL A 30 11.45 -3.58 -15.72
C VAL A 30 10.90 -4.39 -16.92
N ASP A 31 11.29 -5.66 -17.02
CA ASP A 31 10.97 -6.54 -18.16
C ASP A 31 9.77 -7.48 -17.92
N GLY A 32 9.23 -7.51 -16.70
CA GLY A 32 8.35 -8.59 -16.25
C GLY A 32 6.91 -8.18 -15.95
N THR A 33 6.47 -6.97 -16.33
CA THR A 33 5.16 -6.44 -15.92
C THR A 33 4.01 -7.04 -16.76
N PRO A 34 3.16 -7.92 -16.21
CA PRO A 34 2.00 -8.44 -16.94
C PRO A 34 0.94 -7.34 -17.14
N THR A 35 0.12 -7.45 -18.19
CA THR A 35 -1.03 -6.57 -18.44
C THR A 35 -2.01 -6.51 -17.26
N THR A 36 -2.04 -7.55 -16.41
CA THR A 36 -2.86 -7.62 -15.19
C THR A 36 -2.21 -7.03 -13.96
N ALA A 37 -0.96 -6.52 -14.02
CA ALA A 37 -0.22 -6.06 -12.85
C ALA A 37 -0.95 -4.92 -12.11
N ARG A 38 -1.57 -4.00 -12.85
CA ARG A 38 -2.44 -2.95 -12.27
C ARG A 38 -3.60 -3.55 -11.48
N LYS A 39 -4.25 -4.58 -12.02
CA LYS A 39 -5.37 -5.27 -11.36
C LYS A 39 -4.90 -6.05 -10.12
N ILE A 40 -3.72 -6.67 -10.19
CA ILE A 40 -3.10 -7.35 -9.03
C ILE A 40 -2.76 -6.33 -7.94
N LEU A 41 -2.22 -5.16 -8.30
CA LEU A 41 -1.95 -4.07 -7.37
C LEU A 41 -3.24 -3.53 -6.73
N GLN A 42 -4.31 -3.34 -7.50
CA GLN A 42 -5.60 -2.92 -6.97
C GLN A 42 -6.18 -3.95 -5.98
N ASN A 43 -6.12 -5.25 -6.32
CA ASN A 43 -6.53 -6.32 -5.42
C ASN A 43 -5.65 -6.35 -4.16
N ALA A 44 -4.35 -6.04 -4.31
CA ALA A 44 -3.42 -5.93 -3.19
C ALA A 44 -3.82 -4.79 -2.24
N VAL A 45 -4.03 -3.59 -2.79
CA VAL A 45 -4.48 -2.40 -2.07
C VAL A 45 -5.81 -2.66 -1.36
N HIS A 46 -6.77 -3.30 -2.04
CA HIS A 46 -8.08 -3.59 -1.46
C HIS A 46 -7.97 -4.56 -0.26
N GLY A 47 -7.19 -5.64 -0.39
CA GLY A 47 -6.92 -6.55 0.72
C GLY A 47 -6.18 -5.87 1.87
N LEU A 48 -5.19 -5.02 1.57
CA LEU A 48 -4.46 -4.24 2.57
C LEU A 48 -5.38 -3.28 3.32
N ARG A 49 -6.29 -2.58 2.64
CA ARG A 49 -7.29 -1.72 3.29
C ARG A 49 -8.14 -2.51 4.28
N GLY A 50 -8.61 -3.71 3.90
CA GLY A 50 -9.37 -4.57 4.80
C GLY A 50 -8.57 -4.97 6.05
N VAL A 51 -7.29 -5.37 5.88
CA VAL A 51 -6.42 -5.73 7.01
C VAL A 51 -6.12 -4.51 7.89
N LEU A 52 -5.80 -3.36 7.30
CA LEU A 52 -5.51 -2.12 8.04
C LEU A 52 -6.73 -1.65 8.83
N SER A 53 -7.93 -1.67 8.24
CA SER A 53 -9.18 -1.37 8.95
C SER A 53 -9.49 -2.37 10.06
N ALA A 54 -9.18 -3.66 9.88
CA ALA A 54 -9.36 -4.69 10.91
C ALA A 54 -8.30 -4.60 12.03
N THR A 55 -7.13 -4.04 11.74
CA THR A 55 -6.05 -3.87 12.73
C THR A 55 -6.25 -2.58 13.53
N GLY A 56 -6.80 -1.53 12.91
CA GLY A 56 -7.18 -0.27 13.57
C GLY A 56 -8.34 -0.41 14.57
N THR A 57 -9.10 -1.52 14.53
CA THR A 57 -10.14 -1.84 15.51
C THR A 57 -9.68 -2.83 16.61
N ALA A 58 -8.49 -3.42 16.46
CA ALA A 58 -7.95 -4.40 17.41
C ALA A 58 -7.24 -3.76 18.61
N HIS A 59 -6.88 -2.48 18.53
CA HIS A 59 -6.65 -1.65 19.71
C HIS A 59 -7.94 -0.87 19.95
N GLY A 60 -8.44 -0.87 21.19
CA GLY A 60 -9.66 -0.16 21.59
C GLY A 60 -9.59 1.36 21.32
N PRO A 61 -10.37 2.20 22.04
CA PRO A 61 -10.45 3.65 21.76
C PRO A 61 -9.17 4.44 22.14
N ALA A 62 -7.99 3.88 21.90
CA ALA A 62 -6.71 4.57 21.97
C ALA A 62 -6.44 5.26 20.62
N PRO A 63 -6.15 6.57 20.61
CA PRO A 63 -5.76 7.30 19.42
C PRO A 63 -4.32 6.91 19.05
N GLY A 64 -4.14 5.74 18.45
CA GLY A 64 -2.86 5.31 17.87
C GLY A 64 -2.85 5.54 16.36
N PRO A 65 -1.68 5.76 15.75
CA PRO A 65 -1.57 6.04 14.33
C PRO A 65 -1.97 4.81 13.51
N THR A 66 -3.14 4.87 12.86
CA THR A 66 -3.60 3.82 11.96
C THR A 66 -2.98 4.04 10.58
N PRO A 67 -2.25 3.05 10.02
CA PRO A 67 -1.72 3.19 8.68
C PRO A 67 -2.86 3.18 7.66
N GLU A 68 -2.97 4.21 6.85
CA GLU A 68 -4.03 4.37 5.84
C GLU A 68 -3.44 4.37 4.43
N LEU A 69 -4.01 3.55 3.55
CA LEU A 69 -3.55 3.45 2.16
C LEU A 69 -4.43 4.31 1.23
N LEU A 70 -3.87 5.43 0.79
CA LEU A 70 -4.53 6.41 -0.08
C LEU A 70 -4.21 6.16 -1.54
N THR A 71 -5.24 6.20 -2.37
CA THR A 71 -5.10 6.17 -3.83
C THR A 71 -5.16 7.61 -4.33
N GLN A 72 -4.03 8.15 -4.79
CA GLN A 72 -3.92 9.53 -5.25
C GLN A 72 -3.15 9.59 -6.57
N PRO A 73 -3.68 10.22 -7.63
CA PRO A 73 -2.97 10.36 -8.89
C PRO A 73 -1.61 11.05 -8.67
N PRO A 74 -0.48 10.54 -9.21
CA PRO A 74 -0.31 9.45 -10.18
C PRO A 74 -0.06 8.03 -9.61
N GLY A 75 -0.35 7.77 -8.32
CA GLY A 75 -0.12 6.46 -7.70
C GLY A 75 -0.81 6.20 -6.35
N TYR A 76 -0.02 5.71 -5.40
CA TYR A 76 -0.49 5.28 -4.09
C TYR A 76 0.41 5.86 -3.01
N MET A 77 -0.19 6.29 -1.91
CA MET A 77 0.51 6.81 -0.74
C MET A 77 0.07 6.04 0.48
N MET A 78 1.02 5.56 1.26
CA MET A 78 0.72 5.00 2.56
C MET A 78 0.92 6.06 3.61
N ARG A 79 -0.18 6.59 4.14
CA ARG A 79 -0.16 7.52 5.26
C ARG A 79 0.06 6.72 6.52
N VAL A 80 1.12 7.05 7.25
CA VAL A 80 1.36 6.53 8.59
C VAL A 80 1.53 7.76 9.42
N ASP A 81 0.53 8.08 10.24
CA ASP A 81 0.60 9.26 11.10
C ASP A 81 1.79 9.10 12.06
N PRO A 82 2.83 9.92 11.95
CA PRO A 82 3.87 9.99 12.98
C PRO A 82 3.39 11.04 13.98
N GLU A 83 3.18 10.64 15.23
CA GLU A 83 2.82 11.57 16.31
C GLU A 83 3.75 12.79 16.39
#